data_AF-A0A239GP37-F1
#
_entry.id   AF-A0A239GP37-F1
#
_cell.length_a   1.000
_cell.length_b   1.000
_cell.length_c   1.000
_cell.angle_alpha   90.00
_cell.angle_beta   90.00
_cell.angle_gamma   90.00
#
_symmetry.space_group_name_H-M   'P 1'
#
loop_
_entity.id
_entity.type
_entity.pdbx_description
1 polymer ?
#
loop_
_entity_poly.entity_id
_entity_poly.type
_entity_poly.pdbx_seq_one_letter_code
_entity_poly.pdbx_strand_id
1 'polypeptide(L)' 'MQVSMLSVSIAAAALFVLAEVADWRRRNRRDVDDVGFMPWRAIAMLSVAVALLSAAVWLHQG' A
#
# COMPACT_ATOMS: atom_id res chain seq x y z
N MET A 1 -15.24 -18.99 0.55
CA MET A 1 -15.25 -17.65 1.17
C MET A 1 -15.34 -16.63 0.06
N GLN A 2 -16.38 -15.80 0.02
CA GLN A 2 -16.54 -14.74 -0.99
C GLN A 2 -15.72 -13.52 -0.57
N VAL A 3 -14.77 -13.08 -1.40
CA VAL A 3 -13.95 -11.90 -1.12
C VAL A 3 -14.72 -10.64 -1.52
N SER A 4 -14.91 -9.72 -0.58
CA SER A 4 -15.58 -8.43 -0.84
C SER A 4 -14.59 -7.38 -1.34
N MET A 5 -15.00 -6.52 -2.28
CA MET A 5 -14.17 -5.41 -2.77
C MET A 5 -13.79 -4.42 -1.65
N LEU A 6 -14.64 -4.26 -0.63
CA LEU A 6 -14.30 -3.49 0.57
C LEU A 6 -13.12 -4.11 1.33
N SER A 7 -13.10 -5.45 1.47
CA SER A 7 -11.99 -6.15 2.13
C SER A 7 -10.67 -6.02 1.37
N VAL A 8 -10.72 -6.00 0.02
CA VAL A 8 -9.56 -5.73 -0.83
C VAL A 8 -9.06 -4.29 -0.63
N SER A 9 -9.98 -3.32 -0.59
CA SER A 9 -9.64 -1.92 -0.35
C SER A 9 -8.94 -1.71 0.99
N ILE A 10 -9.47 -2.30 2.07
CA ILE A 10 -8.88 -2.22 3.41
C ILE A 10 -7.48 -2.84 3.45
N ALA A 11 -7.30 -4.02 2.84
CA ALA A 11 -6.00 -4.69 2.78
C ALA A 11 -4.98 -3.85 1.99
N ALA A 12 -5.38 -3.28 0.86
CA ALA A 12 -4.52 -2.42 0.05
C ALA A 12 -4.15 -1.12 0.78
N ALA A 13 -5.09 -0.52 1.53
CA ALA A 13 -4.82 0.63 2.39
C ALA A 13 -3.81 0.30 3.50
N ALA A 14 -3.92 -0.88 4.13
CA ALA A 14 -2.94 -1.34 5.11
C ALA A 14 -1.55 -1.53 4.50
N LEU A 15 -1.45 -2.09 3.28
CA LEU A 15 -0.18 -2.21 2.55
C LEU A 15 0.44 -0.85 2.22
N PHE A 16 -0.37 0.14 1.85
CA PHE A 16 0.11 1.52 1.64
C PHE A 16 0.75 2.09 2.91
N VAL A 17 0.06 1.98 4.04
CA VAL A 17 0.58 2.46 5.34
C VAL A 17 1.88 1.75 5.70
N LEU A 18 1.95 0.43 5.51
CA LEU A 18 3.18 -0.33 5.78
C LEU A 18 4.34 0.11 4.87
N ALA A 19 4.08 0.37 3.59
CA ALA A 19 5.08 0.84 2.65
C ALA A 19 5.62 2.22 3.03
N GLU A 20 4.74 3.16 3.42
CA GLU A 20 5.14 4.50 3.89
C GLU A 20 5.90 4.44 5.21
N VAL A 21 5.48 3.61 6.17
CA VAL A 21 6.19 3.41 7.43
C VAL A 21 7.58 2.79 7.20
N ALA A 22 7.68 1.83 6.28
CA ALA A 22 8.97 1.23 5.90
C ALA A 22 9.89 2.27 5.24
N ASP A 23 9.36 3.12 4.38
CA ASP A 23 10.12 4.19 3.73
C ASP A 23 10.53 5.29 4.72
N TRP A 24 9.66 5.67 5.65
CA TRP A 24 9.99 6.59 6.75
C TRP A 24 11.09 6.00 7.65
N ARG A 25 10.98 4.72 8.01
CA ARG A 25 12.02 3.99 8.75
C ARG A 25 13.33 3.92 7.97
N ARG A 26 13.29 3.80 6.64
CA ARG A 26 14.48 3.83 5.78
C ARG A 26 15.13 5.22 5.79
N ARG A 27 14.34 6.29 5.62
CA ARG A 27 14.83 7.68 5.64
C ARG A 27 15.48 8.09 6.96
N ASN A 28 15.09 7.48 8.08
CA ASN A 28 15.67 7.73 9.40
C ASN A 28 16.94 6.90 9.70
N ARG A 29 17.40 6.03 8.79
CA ARG A 29 18.65 5.28 8.96
C ARG A 29 19.82 6.06 8.37
N ARG A 30 20.97 5.98 9.06
CA ARG A 30 22.23 6.63 8.65
C ARG A 30 22.88 5.96 7.44
N ASP A 31 22.52 4.72 7.15
CA ASP A 31 22.97 3.95 5.99
C ASP A 31 21.75 3.40 5.23
N VAL A 32 21.46 4.01 4.09
CA VAL A 32 20.29 3.75 3.23
C VAL A 32 20.66 2.80 2.07
N ASP A 33 21.96 2.63 1.83
CA ASP A 33 22.54 1.93 0.68
C ASP A 33 22.90 0.47 1.00
N ASP A 34 23.07 0.11 2.28
CA ASP A 34 23.32 -1.27 2.74
C ASP A 34 22.14 -2.24 2.47
N VAL A 35 20.93 -1.69 2.30
CA VAL A 35 19.72 -2.45 1.95
C VAL A 35 19.39 -2.14 0.49
N GLY A 36 19.75 -3.04 -0.41
CA GLY A 36 19.59 -2.90 -1.87
C GLY A 36 18.28 -2.26 -2.32
N PHE A 37 18.30 -1.61 -3.49
CA PHE A 37 17.27 -0.69 -4.00
C PHE A 37 15.83 -1.24 -3.94
N MET A 38 15.17 -1.08 -2.78
CA MET A 38 13.76 -1.45 -2.60
C MET A 38 12.86 -0.25 -2.92
N PRO A 39 11.98 -0.31 -3.94
CA PRO A 39 11.17 0.82 -4.39
C PRO A 39 9.90 0.97 -3.54
N TRP A 40 10.04 1.27 -2.24
CA TRP A 40 8.92 1.42 -1.29
C TRP A 40 7.85 2.40 -1.77
N ARG A 41 8.27 3.51 -2.39
CA ARG A 41 7.35 4.49 -3.00
C ARG A 41 6.49 3.90 -4.13
N ALA A 42 7.03 2.99 -4.94
CA ALA A 42 6.26 2.35 -6.00
C ALA A 42 5.19 1.41 -5.43
N ILE A 43 5.54 0.66 -4.38
CA ILE A 43 4.61 -0.21 -3.65
C ILE A 43 3.49 0.62 -3.03
N ALA A 44 3.82 1.76 -2.42
CA ALA A 44 2.83 2.67 -1.85
C ALA A 44 1.86 3.18 -2.93
N MET A 45 2.38 3.70 -4.06
CA MET A 45 1.53 4.19 -5.16
C MET A 45 0.61 3.11 -5.74
N LEU A 46 1.10 1.90 -5.94
CA LEU A 46 0.27 0.78 -6.41
C LEU A 46 -0.79 0.39 -5.37
N SER A 47 -0.41 0.34 -4.09
CA SER A 47 -1.31 -0.03 -3.00
C SER A 47 -2.46 0.97 -2.87
N VAL A 48 -2.18 2.28 -2.95
CA VAL A 48 -3.22 3.31 -2.88
C VAL A 48 -4.14 3.28 -4.10
N ALA A 49 -3.59 3.02 -5.30
CA ALA A 49 -4.40 2.88 -6.51
C ALA A 49 -5.39 1.72 -6.40
N VAL A 50 -4.93 0.55 -5.94
CA VAL A 50 -5.79 -0.62 -5.70
C VAL A 50 -6.84 -0.29 -4.63
N ALA A 51 -6.45 0.36 -3.54
CA ALA A 51 -7.38 0.71 -2.47
C ALA A 51 -8.53 1.60 -2.97
N LEU A 52 -8.20 2.62 -3.76
CA LEU A 52 -9.17 3.56 -4.33
C LEU A 52 -10.09 2.89 -5.36
N LEU A 53 -9.52 2.08 -6.26
CA LEU A 53 -10.31 1.37 -7.28
C LEU A 53 -11.26 0.35 -6.65
N SER A 54 -10.78 -0.43 -5.68
CA SER A 54 -11.63 -1.41 -4.98
C SER A 54 -12.74 -0.73 -4.16
N ALA A 55 -12.46 0.41 -3.53
CA ALA A 55 -13.48 1.20 -2.84
C ALA A 55 -14.53 1.74 -3.82
N ALA A 56 -14.11 2.29 -4.96
CA ALA A 56 -15.01 2.79 -5.99
C ALA A 56 -15.91 1.69 -6.56
N VAL A 57 -15.34 0.51 -6.82
CA VAL A 57 -16.08 -0.66 -7.29
C VAL A 57 -17.09 -1.13 -6.24
N TRP A 58 -16.71 -1.18 -4.96
CA TRP A 58 -17.64 -1.54 -3.89
C TRP A 58 -18.80 -0.54 -3.78
N LEU A 59 -18.51 0.77 -3.84
CA LEU A 59 -19.52 1.81 -3.83
C LEU A 59 -20.48 1.73 -5.03
N HIS A 60 -19.99 1.31 -6.19
CA HIS A 60 -20.83 1.13 -7.37
C HIS A 60 -21.71 -0.13 -7.30
N GLN A 61 -21.26 -1.17 -6.60
CA GLN A 61 -21.99 -2.43 -6.43
C GLN A 61 -22.93 -2.44 -5.22
N GLY A 62 -22.81 -1.45 -4.33
CA GLY A 62 -23.58 -1.32 -3.08
C GLY A 62 -24.89 -0.58 -3.22
#